data_AF-A0A956DXS8-F1
#
_entry.id   AF-A0A956DXS8-F1
#
_cell.length_a   1.000
_cell.length_b   1.000
_cell.length_c   1.000
_cell.angle_alpha   90.00
_cell.angle_beta   90.00
_cell.angle_gamma   90.00
#
_symmetry.space_group_name_H-M   'P 1'
#
loop_
_entity.id
_entity.type
_entity.pdbx_description
1 polymer ?
#
loop_
_entity_poly.entity_id
_entity_poly.type
_entity_poly.pdbx_seq_one_letter_code
_entity_poly.pdbx_strand_id
1 'polypeptide(L)'
;MPTTSELELPAEQLFRRYFLPLYAPELRESLDRARTEDANPAGNPRLLEQLDGIAVAFARMAPKLLGDDLVLDYSDASVHHLGARLTRERRDALLTPIQKAGEVPPLVELVIHGTIYLGACVVRNHGGRWKMKNPLWESRVELESRAGVGELALFQWWLKALGDEEIDDPRLADRYRMHVEIPTARPEELPIIAPPDRKLPRLSKVRYDTLHKYLKAHLPELRDVGADFPSPERIDELSFDHLDFRLLGGGRMLLIYGPTDRGAHLMWLDASGFCGSAYYPADAFPAPVVQERGDKLLVSLSVLGSAQTHEMLWWGPTG
;
A
#
# COMPACT_ATOMS: atom_id res chain seq x y z
N MET A 1 -18.73 11.15 36.16
CA MET A 1 -18.46 11.44 34.75
C MET A 1 -17.19 10.70 34.40
N PRO A 2 -17.16 9.88 33.34
CA PRO A 2 -15.94 9.23 32.91
C PRO A 2 -14.91 10.32 32.57
N THR A 3 -13.67 10.14 33.03
CA THR A 3 -12.57 11.07 32.74
C THR A 3 -12.20 10.96 31.27
N THR A 4 -11.66 12.02 30.68
CA THR A 4 -11.31 12.14 29.24
C THR A 4 -10.48 10.95 28.71
N SER A 5 -9.78 10.23 29.59
CA SER A 5 -9.03 8.99 29.32
C SER A 5 -9.89 7.77 28.91
N GLU A 6 -11.21 7.77 29.13
CA GLU A 6 -12.08 6.64 28.74
C GLU A 6 -12.63 6.76 27.31
N LEU A 7 -12.44 7.91 26.65
CA LEU A 7 -12.92 8.17 25.28
C LEU A 7 -11.84 7.92 24.21
N GLU A 8 -10.56 7.97 24.59
CA GLU A 8 -9.46 7.70 23.68
C GLU A 8 -9.15 6.20 23.61
N LEU A 9 -9.04 5.70 22.38
CA LEU A 9 -8.79 4.31 22.05
C LEU A 9 -7.48 4.18 21.23
N PRO A 10 -6.31 4.46 21.84
CA PRO A 10 -5.02 4.20 21.22
C PRO A 10 -4.79 2.69 21.03
N ALA A 11 -3.82 2.33 20.19
CA ALA A 11 -3.49 0.95 19.85
C ALA A 11 -3.24 0.06 21.10
N GLU A 12 -2.58 0.62 22.12
CA GLU A 12 -2.33 -0.09 23.38
C GLU A 12 -3.63 -0.39 24.14
N GLN A 13 -4.59 0.55 24.16
CA GLN A 13 -5.88 0.33 24.82
C GLN A 13 -6.76 -0.65 24.04
N LEU A 14 -6.73 -0.61 22.69
CA LEU A 14 -7.34 -1.65 21.86
C LEU A 14 -6.84 -3.03 22.24
N PHE A 15 -5.51 -3.19 22.30
CA PHE A 15 -4.87 -4.44 22.69
C PHE A 15 -5.31 -4.88 24.08
N ARG A 16 -5.13 -4.04 25.10
CA ARG A 16 -5.42 -4.37 26.50
C ARG A 16 -6.89 -4.73 26.73
N ARG A 17 -7.81 -4.01 26.07
CA ARG A 17 -9.25 -4.17 26.29
C ARG A 17 -9.85 -5.36 25.55
N TYR A 18 -9.43 -5.60 24.31
CA TYR A 18 -10.13 -6.55 23.43
C TYR A 18 -9.31 -7.80 23.07
N PHE A 19 -7.99 -7.71 23.04
CA PHE A 19 -7.14 -8.82 22.58
C PHE A 19 -6.42 -9.52 23.73
N LEU A 20 -5.84 -8.78 24.68
CA LEU A 20 -5.15 -9.34 25.83
C LEU A 20 -6.00 -10.36 26.61
N PRO A 21 -7.32 -10.17 26.82
CA PRO A 21 -8.15 -11.17 27.50
C PRO A 21 -8.27 -12.51 26.78
N LEU A 22 -7.99 -12.55 25.47
CA LEU A 22 -8.05 -13.75 24.63
C LEU A 22 -6.76 -14.60 24.70
N TYR A 23 -5.71 -14.06 25.33
CA TYR A 23 -4.48 -14.81 25.58
C TYR A 23 -4.72 -15.82 26.70
N ALA A 24 -4.12 -17.00 26.54
CA ALA A 24 -4.06 -18.00 27.61
C ALA A 24 -3.47 -17.36 28.88
N PRO A 25 -3.97 -17.69 30.09
CA PRO A 25 -3.53 -17.08 31.35
C PRO A 25 -2.00 -17.00 31.49
N GLU A 26 -1.30 -18.07 31.16
CA GLU A 26 0.15 -18.19 31.22
C GLU A 26 0.89 -17.27 30.23
N LEU A 27 0.28 -16.93 29.10
CA LEU A 27 0.85 -16.01 28.12
C LEU A 27 0.59 -14.54 28.47
N ARG A 28 -0.50 -14.26 29.22
CA ARG A 28 -0.77 -12.90 29.72
C ARG A 28 0.30 -12.42 30.70
N GLU A 29 0.85 -13.34 31.49
CA GLU A 29 1.93 -13.07 32.44
C GLU A 29 3.30 -12.93 31.76
N SER A 30 3.43 -13.41 30.52
CA SER A 30 4.69 -13.35 29.74
C SER A 30 4.43 -13.22 28.24
N LEU A 31 4.03 -12.02 27.81
CA LEU A 31 3.75 -11.72 26.40
C LEU A 31 4.96 -11.94 25.49
N ASP A 32 6.18 -11.81 26.02
CA ASP A 32 7.40 -12.08 25.28
C ASP A 32 7.47 -13.52 24.78
N ARG A 33 6.97 -14.49 25.56
CA ARG A 33 6.90 -15.89 25.12
C ARG A 33 5.98 -16.06 23.92
N ALA A 34 4.78 -15.47 23.97
CA ALA A 34 3.84 -15.48 22.85
C ALA A 34 4.44 -14.88 21.57
N ARG A 35 5.35 -13.91 21.71
CA ARG A 35 5.97 -13.19 20.59
C ARG A 35 7.26 -13.84 20.07
N THR A 36 7.94 -14.65 20.87
CA THR A 36 9.26 -15.20 20.55
C THR A 36 9.22 -16.71 20.24
N GLU A 37 8.43 -17.49 20.97
CA GLU A 37 8.38 -18.95 20.78
C GLU A 37 7.72 -19.31 19.44
N ASP A 38 8.36 -20.21 18.68
CA ASP A 38 7.74 -20.75 17.47
C ASP A 38 6.71 -21.82 17.86
N ALA A 39 5.47 -21.61 17.44
CA ALA A 39 4.36 -22.54 17.68
C ALA A 39 4.36 -23.72 16.69
N ASN A 40 5.21 -23.69 15.65
CA ASN A 40 5.36 -24.75 14.66
C ASN A 40 6.83 -25.12 14.38
N PRO A 41 7.63 -25.48 15.42
CA PRO A 41 9.07 -25.70 15.26
C PRO A 41 9.39 -26.92 14.37
N ALA A 42 8.44 -27.85 14.22
CA ALA A 42 8.57 -29.03 13.37
C ALA A 42 8.13 -28.80 11.91
N GLY A 43 7.65 -27.59 11.57
CA GLY A 43 7.21 -27.27 10.21
C GLY A 43 6.00 -28.09 9.74
N ASN A 44 5.05 -28.38 10.63
CA ASN A 44 3.85 -29.13 10.30
C ASN A 44 3.01 -28.39 9.24
N PRO A 45 2.82 -28.95 8.04
CA PRO A 45 2.10 -28.28 6.95
C PRO A 45 0.62 -28.05 7.26
N ARG A 46 0.00 -28.90 8.09
CA ARG A 46 -1.42 -28.75 8.46
C ARG A 46 -1.72 -27.44 9.20
N LEU A 47 -0.76 -26.95 9.99
CA LEU A 47 -0.90 -25.68 10.70
C LEU A 47 -0.81 -24.48 9.73
N LEU A 48 -0.02 -24.62 8.65
CA LEU A 48 0.05 -23.61 7.60
C LEU A 48 -1.23 -23.62 6.73
N GLU A 49 -1.76 -24.81 6.41
CA GLU A 49 -3.05 -24.97 5.72
C GLU A 49 -4.20 -24.32 6.51
N GLN A 50 -4.15 -24.34 7.85
CA GLN A 50 -5.12 -23.64 8.69
C GLN A 50 -5.05 -22.12 8.51
N LEU A 51 -3.85 -21.53 8.40
CA LEU A 51 -3.70 -20.10 8.13
C LEU A 51 -4.30 -19.73 6.77
N ASP A 52 -4.07 -20.55 5.73
CA ASP A 52 -4.69 -20.35 4.42
C ASP A 52 -6.23 -20.45 4.50
N GLY A 53 -6.75 -21.42 5.24
CA GLY A 53 -8.19 -21.56 5.48
C GLY A 53 -8.81 -20.33 6.15
N ILE A 54 -8.12 -19.76 7.14
CA ILE A 54 -8.53 -18.52 7.81
C ILE A 54 -8.52 -17.33 6.84
N ALA A 55 -7.47 -17.20 6.03
CA ALA A 55 -7.37 -16.13 5.03
C ALA A 55 -8.50 -16.21 3.98
N VAL A 56 -8.87 -17.42 3.55
CA VAL A 56 -10.02 -17.67 2.66
C VAL A 56 -11.34 -17.29 3.32
N ALA A 57 -11.53 -17.64 4.58
CA ALA A 57 -12.72 -17.25 5.33
C ALA A 57 -12.81 -15.73 5.47
N PHE A 58 -11.69 -15.06 5.76
CA PHE A 58 -11.62 -13.60 5.86
C PHE A 58 -12.03 -12.92 4.55
N ALA A 59 -11.44 -13.32 3.42
CA ALA A 59 -11.72 -12.72 2.12
C ALA A 59 -13.22 -12.76 1.75
N ARG A 60 -13.95 -13.78 2.22
CA ARG A 60 -15.41 -13.94 2.01
C ARG A 60 -16.26 -13.15 3.00
N MET A 61 -15.76 -12.93 4.21
CA MET A 61 -16.49 -12.28 5.30
C MET A 61 -16.29 -10.77 5.31
N ALA A 62 -15.08 -10.30 5.05
CA ALA A 62 -14.72 -8.88 5.13
C ALA A 62 -15.64 -7.94 4.33
N PRO A 63 -16.09 -8.27 3.10
CA PRO A 63 -17.03 -7.40 2.38
C PRO A 63 -18.33 -7.15 3.16
N LYS A 64 -18.85 -8.14 3.88
CA LYS A 64 -20.06 -7.98 4.70
C LYS A 64 -19.86 -7.05 5.91
N LEU A 65 -18.62 -6.89 6.37
CA LEU A 65 -18.27 -6.04 7.51
C LEU A 65 -17.79 -4.64 7.06
N LEU A 66 -17.19 -4.55 5.87
CA LEU A 66 -16.47 -3.37 5.39
C LEU A 66 -17.00 -2.80 4.07
N GLY A 67 -18.11 -3.31 3.55
CA GLY A 67 -18.75 -2.87 2.31
C GLY A 67 -18.75 -3.94 1.21
N ASP A 68 -19.90 -4.20 0.61
CA ASP A 68 -20.12 -5.30 -0.35
C ASP A 68 -19.33 -5.13 -1.66
N ASP A 69 -18.84 -3.94 -1.95
CA ASP A 69 -17.99 -3.62 -3.10
C ASP A 69 -16.50 -3.92 -2.87
N LEU A 70 -16.12 -4.35 -1.66
CA LEU A 70 -14.75 -4.74 -1.35
C LEU A 70 -14.41 -6.08 -2.01
N VAL A 71 -13.39 -6.09 -2.86
CA VAL A 71 -12.84 -7.30 -3.51
C VAL A 71 -11.50 -7.64 -2.88
N LEU A 72 -11.38 -8.88 -2.39
CA LEU A 72 -10.18 -9.41 -1.74
C LEU A 72 -9.68 -10.66 -2.47
N ASP A 73 -8.81 -10.47 -3.45
CA ASP A 73 -8.24 -11.49 -4.34
C ASP A 73 -6.78 -11.85 -4.02
N TYR A 74 -6.28 -11.40 -2.86
CA TYR A 74 -4.91 -11.60 -2.36
C TYR A 74 -3.85 -10.77 -3.08
N SER A 75 -4.21 -9.91 -4.04
CA SER A 75 -3.26 -8.95 -4.62
C SER A 75 -2.83 -7.89 -3.60
N ASP A 76 -1.77 -7.16 -3.92
CA ASP A 76 -1.37 -6.00 -3.11
C ASP A 76 -2.50 -4.94 -3.10
N ALA A 77 -3.20 -4.75 -4.23
CA ALA A 77 -4.38 -3.89 -4.33
C ALA A 77 -5.48 -4.27 -3.33
N SER A 78 -5.67 -5.55 -3.03
CA SER A 78 -6.60 -5.99 -1.98
C SER A 78 -6.25 -5.41 -0.60
N VAL A 79 -4.96 -5.29 -0.27
CA VAL A 79 -4.50 -4.71 1.00
C VAL A 79 -4.73 -3.21 1.03
N HIS A 80 -4.50 -2.52 -0.08
CA HIS A 80 -4.81 -1.08 -0.23
C HIS A 80 -6.31 -0.81 -0.09
N HIS A 81 -7.15 -1.57 -0.79
CA HIS A 81 -8.60 -1.47 -0.67
C HIS A 81 -9.07 -1.77 0.74
N LEU A 82 -8.50 -2.77 1.41
CA LEU A 82 -8.82 -3.09 2.79
C LEU A 82 -8.45 -1.95 3.73
N GLY A 83 -7.24 -1.42 3.62
CA GLY A 83 -6.75 -0.30 4.44
C GLY A 83 -7.60 0.95 4.29
N ALA A 84 -7.99 1.30 3.06
CA ALA A 84 -8.86 2.45 2.77
C ALA A 84 -10.28 2.33 3.39
N ARG A 85 -10.71 1.11 3.74
CA ARG A 85 -12.01 0.88 4.39
C ARG A 85 -11.96 0.99 5.92
N LEU A 86 -10.77 1.14 6.51
CA LEU A 86 -10.60 1.25 7.97
C LEU A 86 -10.77 2.69 8.44
N THR A 87 -12.03 3.10 8.60
CA THR A 87 -12.38 4.41 9.15
C THR A 87 -12.76 4.30 10.62
N ARG A 88 -12.66 5.42 11.34
CA ARG A 88 -13.09 5.54 12.73
C ARG A 88 -14.54 5.16 12.92
N GLU A 89 -15.41 5.64 12.03
CA GLU A 89 -16.83 5.30 12.02
C GLU A 89 -17.05 3.78 11.97
N ARG A 90 -16.35 3.07 11.07
CA ARG A 90 -16.46 1.62 10.95
C ARG A 90 -15.88 0.88 12.14
N ARG A 91 -14.71 1.30 12.61
CA ARG A 91 -14.10 0.73 13.82
C ARG A 91 -15.08 0.81 14.97
N ASP A 92 -15.64 1.98 15.22
CA ASP A 92 -16.55 2.23 16.34
C ASP A 92 -17.86 1.44 16.17
N ALA A 93 -18.39 1.33 14.94
CA ALA A 93 -19.53 0.47 14.64
C ALA A 93 -19.26 -1.01 14.95
N LEU A 94 -18.07 -1.52 14.60
CA LEU A 94 -17.63 -2.90 14.85
C LEU A 94 -17.24 -3.17 16.32
N LEU A 95 -17.07 -2.11 17.11
CA LEU A 95 -16.87 -2.16 18.57
C LEU A 95 -18.18 -2.11 19.36
N THR A 96 -19.31 -1.86 18.69
CA THR A 96 -20.62 -1.74 19.34
C THR A 96 -20.91 -2.99 20.19
N PRO A 97 -21.40 -2.83 21.43
CA PRO A 97 -21.45 -3.91 22.39
C PRO A 97 -22.29 -5.09 21.92
N ILE A 98 -21.82 -6.27 22.30
CA ILE A 98 -22.46 -7.52 22.01
C ILE A 98 -23.56 -7.79 23.03
N GLN A 99 -24.68 -8.32 22.57
CA GLN A 99 -25.88 -8.52 23.38
C GLN A 99 -25.77 -9.73 24.35
N LYS A 100 -24.72 -10.55 24.24
CA LYS A 100 -24.55 -11.78 25.02
C LYS A 100 -23.20 -11.83 25.74
N ALA A 101 -23.22 -12.34 26.95
CA ALA A 101 -22.02 -12.56 27.75
C ALA A 101 -21.09 -13.58 27.09
N GLY A 102 -19.81 -13.21 26.89
CA GLY A 102 -18.76 -14.10 26.39
C GLY A 102 -18.48 -14.02 24.88
N GLU A 103 -19.26 -13.26 24.11
CA GLU A 103 -18.93 -12.99 22.70
C GLU A 103 -17.81 -11.91 22.62
N VAL A 104 -17.07 -11.85 21.51
CA VAL A 104 -16.09 -10.79 21.20
C VAL A 104 -16.62 -9.84 20.12
N PRO A 105 -16.31 -8.53 20.15
CA PRO A 105 -16.85 -7.61 19.16
C PRO A 105 -16.43 -8.02 17.74
N PRO A 106 -17.24 -7.79 16.70
CA PRO A 106 -16.87 -8.09 15.32
C PRO A 106 -15.50 -7.54 14.90
N LEU A 107 -15.07 -6.41 15.48
CA LEU A 107 -13.72 -5.87 15.25
C LEU A 107 -12.61 -6.87 15.59
N VAL A 108 -12.77 -7.65 16.66
CA VAL A 108 -11.76 -8.62 17.12
C VAL A 108 -11.56 -9.71 16.06
N GLU A 109 -12.65 -10.28 15.56
CA GLU A 109 -12.59 -11.30 14.50
C GLU A 109 -12.02 -10.72 13.21
N LEU A 110 -12.41 -9.49 12.86
CA LEU A 110 -11.86 -8.78 11.70
C LEU A 110 -10.33 -8.65 11.82
N VAL A 111 -9.80 -8.22 12.96
CA VAL A 111 -8.36 -8.01 13.15
C VAL A 111 -7.59 -9.34 13.19
N ILE A 112 -8.10 -10.34 13.91
CA ILE A 112 -7.45 -11.66 14.03
C ILE A 112 -7.32 -12.30 12.66
N HIS A 113 -8.43 -12.39 11.92
CA HIS A 113 -8.45 -13.01 10.60
C HIS A 113 -7.79 -12.12 9.53
N GLY A 114 -7.94 -10.80 9.64
CA GLY A 114 -7.31 -9.83 8.73
C GLY A 114 -5.79 -9.82 8.84
N THR A 115 -5.24 -10.07 10.04
CA THR A 115 -3.81 -10.27 10.23
C THR A 115 -3.31 -11.48 9.43
N ILE A 116 -4.03 -12.59 9.50
CA ILE A 116 -3.67 -13.81 8.76
C ILE A 116 -3.82 -13.59 7.25
N TYR A 117 -4.86 -12.88 6.82
CA TYR A 117 -5.05 -12.51 5.41
C TYR A 117 -3.90 -11.65 4.87
N LEU A 118 -3.49 -10.59 5.58
CA LEU A 118 -2.34 -9.77 5.19
C LEU A 118 -1.08 -10.63 5.03
N GLY A 119 -0.83 -11.55 5.97
CA GLY A 119 0.35 -12.40 5.89
C GLY A 119 0.26 -13.41 4.73
N ALA A 120 -0.94 -13.89 4.41
CA ALA A 120 -1.15 -14.70 3.22
C ALA A 120 -0.83 -13.93 1.92
N CYS A 121 -1.18 -12.63 1.83
CA CYS A 121 -0.78 -11.79 0.69
C CYS A 121 0.76 -11.71 0.57
N VAL A 122 1.46 -11.46 1.68
CA VAL A 122 2.94 -11.42 1.68
C VAL A 122 3.54 -12.75 1.26
N VAL A 123 3.08 -13.87 1.84
CA VAL A 123 3.62 -15.20 1.55
C VAL A 123 3.40 -15.58 0.09
N ARG A 124 2.20 -15.30 -0.45
CA ARG A 124 1.82 -15.67 -1.83
C ARG A 124 2.50 -14.82 -2.89
N ASN A 125 2.56 -13.51 -2.70
CA ASN A 125 3.02 -12.59 -3.75
C ASN A 125 4.50 -12.26 -3.64
N HIS A 126 5.06 -12.33 -2.42
CA HIS A 126 6.39 -11.80 -2.11
C HIS A 126 7.35 -12.83 -1.54
N GLY A 127 6.94 -14.11 -1.49
CA GLY A 127 7.79 -15.21 -1.05
C GLY A 127 8.12 -15.22 0.44
N GLY A 128 7.30 -14.54 1.26
CA GLY A 128 7.45 -14.55 2.72
C GLY A 128 7.29 -15.95 3.33
N ARG A 129 7.79 -16.13 4.56
CA ARG A 129 7.68 -17.38 5.33
C ARG A 129 7.00 -17.13 6.67
N TRP A 130 5.99 -17.93 6.99
CA TRP A 130 5.33 -17.86 8.29
C TRP A 130 6.28 -18.25 9.44
N LYS A 131 6.29 -17.43 10.49
CA LYS A 131 6.81 -17.75 11.82
C LYS A 131 5.60 -17.85 12.75
N MET A 132 5.11 -19.07 12.94
CA MET A 132 3.86 -19.29 13.66
C MET A 132 4.04 -18.96 15.14
N LYS A 133 3.08 -18.25 15.72
CA LYS A 133 3.03 -17.94 17.15
C LYS A 133 1.75 -18.48 17.77
N ASN A 134 1.73 -18.51 19.11
CA ASN A 134 0.54 -18.79 19.88
C ASN A 134 0.27 -17.59 20.80
N PRO A 135 -0.86 -16.88 20.64
CA PRO A 135 -1.96 -17.16 19.70
C PRO A 135 -1.61 -16.93 18.23
N LEU A 136 -2.38 -17.56 17.32
CA LEU A 136 -2.07 -17.57 15.88
C LEU A 136 -1.99 -16.18 15.24
N TRP A 137 -2.77 -15.20 15.71
CA TRP A 137 -2.69 -13.84 15.18
C TRP A 137 -1.39 -13.11 15.53
N GLU A 138 -0.62 -13.55 16.54
CA GLU A 138 0.74 -13.02 16.76
C GLU A 138 1.76 -13.59 15.75
N SER A 139 1.35 -14.50 14.86
CA SER A 139 2.21 -15.05 13.82
C SER A 139 2.79 -13.93 12.95
N ARG A 140 4.08 -14.07 12.63
CA ARG A 140 4.82 -13.10 11.82
C ARG A 140 5.09 -13.68 10.45
N VAL A 141 5.39 -12.81 9.49
CA VAL A 141 5.94 -13.22 8.21
C VAL A 141 7.38 -12.76 8.14
N GLU A 142 8.32 -13.69 8.07
CA GLU A 142 9.71 -13.39 7.74
C GLU A 142 9.80 -13.15 6.24
N LEU A 143 10.34 -11.99 5.85
CA LEU A 143 10.48 -11.57 4.47
C LEU A 143 11.95 -11.26 4.21
N GLU A 144 12.52 -11.93 3.22
CA GLU A 144 13.85 -11.66 2.71
C GLU A 144 13.73 -10.83 1.43
N SER A 145 14.48 -9.74 1.38
CA SER A 145 14.51 -8.81 0.25
C SER A 145 15.90 -8.22 0.07
N ARG A 146 16.09 -7.41 -0.97
CA ARG A 146 17.32 -6.64 -1.15
C ARG A 146 17.58 -5.61 -0.04
N ALA A 147 16.55 -5.22 0.71
CA ALA A 147 16.70 -4.36 1.90
C ALA A 147 17.16 -5.14 3.14
N GLY A 148 17.25 -6.47 3.06
CA GLY A 148 17.61 -7.37 4.17
C GLY A 148 16.47 -8.31 4.55
N VAL A 149 16.61 -8.95 5.70
CA VAL A 149 15.63 -9.86 6.29
C VAL A 149 14.89 -9.14 7.42
N GLY A 150 13.56 -9.20 7.41
CA GLY A 150 12.71 -8.64 8.46
C GLY A 150 11.57 -9.56 8.86
N GLU A 151 11.10 -9.45 10.10
CA GLU A 151 9.88 -10.11 10.58
C GLU A 151 8.73 -9.12 10.67
N LEU A 152 7.70 -9.32 9.86
CA LEU A 152 6.53 -8.47 9.78
C LEU A 152 5.54 -8.81 10.90
N ALA A 153 5.41 -7.91 11.88
CA ALA A 153 4.45 -8.01 12.98
C ALA A 153 3.07 -7.45 12.57
N LEU A 154 2.39 -8.15 11.66
CA LEU A 154 1.16 -7.68 10.99
C LEU A 154 0.01 -7.36 11.96
N PHE A 155 -0.12 -8.10 13.07
CA PHE A 155 -1.10 -7.80 14.11
C PHE A 155 -0.89 -6.42 14.73
N GLN A 156 0.37 -6.04 14.94
CA GLN A 156 0.72 -4.73 15.48
C GLN A 156 0.43 -3.62 14.47
N TRP A 157 0.50 -3.90 13.17
CA TRP A 157 0.11 -2.93 12.14
C TRP A 157 -1.40 -2.66 12.18
N TRP A 158 -2.21 -3.71 12.35
CA TRP A 158 -3.66 -3.58 12.54
C TRP A 158 -4.01 -2.75 13.77
N LEU A 159 -3.42 -3.06 14.93
CA LEU A 159 -3.69 -2.33 16.17
C LEU A 159 -3.33 -0.84 16.05
N LYS A 160 -2.20 -0.52 15.40
CA LYS A 160 -1.78 0.86 15.14
C LYS A 160 -2.73 1.57 14.20
N ALA A 161 -3.03 0.97 13.04
CA ALA A 161 -3.94 1.55 12.05
C ALA A 161 -5.37 1.77 12.58
N LEU A 162 -5.79 1.01 13.60
CA LEU A 162 -7.09 1.19 14.25
C LEU A 162 -7.05 2.13 15.46
N GLY A 163 -5.88 2.51 15.95
CA GLY A 163 -5.74 3.41 17.09
C GLY A 163 -6.11 4.85 16.73
N ASP A 164 -6.59 5.61 17.71
CA ASP A 164 -7.05 7.00 17.50
C ASP A 164 -6.05 7.94 16.82
N GLU A 165 -4.75 7.67 16.95
CA GLU A 165 -3.65 8.45 16.36
C GLU A 165 -3.54 8.30 14.84
N GLU A 166 -4.00 7.18 14.28
CA GLU A 166 -3.75 6.79 12.89
C GLU A 166 -5.01 6.40 12.12
N ILE A 167 -6.10 6.07 12.83
CA ILE A 167 -7.38 5.75 12.21
C ILE A 167 -7.84 6.95 11.37
N ASP A 168 -8.36 6.68 10.18
CA ASP A 168 -8.71 7.63 9.10
C ASP A 168 -7.58 7.92 8.09
N ASP A 169 -6.32 7.62 8.42
CA ASP A 169 -5.24 7.51 7.43
C ASP A 169 -5.09 6.05 6.96
N PRO A 170 -4.73 5.77 5.70
CA PRO A 170 -4.54 4.41 5.18
C PRO A 170 -3.23 3.74 5.68
N ARG A 171 -2.86 3.93 6.95
CA ARG A 171 -1.58 3.50 7.54
C ARG A 171 -1.32 1.99 7.47
N LEU A 172 -2.36 1.17 7.38
CA LEU A 172 -2.19 -0.26 7.16
C LEU A 172 -1.59 -0.53 5.77
N ALA A 173 -2.12 0.13 4.75
CA ALA A 173 -1.65 0.03 3.38
C ALA A 173 -0.26 0.67 3.23
N ASP A 174 -0.01 1.82 3.87
CA ASP A 174 1.30 2.46 3.86
C ASP A 174 2.40 1.54 4.42
N ARG A 175 2.12 0.85 5.54
CA ARG A 175 3.06 -0.12 6.12
C ARG A 175 3.30 -1.30 5.21
N TYR A 176 2.24 -1.84 4.60
CA TYR A 176 2.37 -2.93 3.64
C TYR A 176 3.25 -2.50 2.47
N ARG A 177 3.01 -1.31 1.90
CA ARG A 177 3.84 -0.74 0.83
C ARG A 177 5.31 -0.59 1.25
N MET A 178 5.55 0.05 2.40
CA MET A 178 6.89 0.37 2.90
C MET A 178 7.71 -0.87 3.27
N HIS A 179 7.07 -1.90 3.84
CA HIS A 179 7.78 -3.07 4.36
C HIS A 179 7.68 -4.31 3.48
N VAL A 180 6.78 -4.33 2.50
CA VAL A 180 6.57 -5.45 1.58
C VAL A 180 6.86 -5.00 0.16
N GLU A 181 5.98 -4.22 -0.47
CA GLU A 181 6.04 -3.92 -1.91
C GLU A 181 7.36 -3.25 -2.32
N ILE A 182 7.80 -2.22 -1.60
CA ILE A 182 9.01 -1.48 -1.98
C ILE A 182 10.27 -2.34 -1.83
N PRO A 183 10.50 -3.02 -0.69
CA PRO A 183 11.64 -3.92 -0.54
C PRO A 183 11.68 -5.06 -1.58
N THR A 184 10.52 -5.60 -1.95
CA THR A 184 10.41 -6.79 -2.82
C THR A 184 10.23 -6.46 -4.30
N ALA A 185 9.96 -5.19 -4.64
CA ALA A 185 9.83 -4.75 -6.02
C ALA A 185 11.01 -5.23 -6.86
N ARG A 186 10.76 -5.67 -8.11
CA ARG A 186 11.79 -6.07 -9.07
C ARG A 186 11.65 -5.28 -10.37
N PRO A 187 11.82 -3.95 -10.31
CA PRO A 187 11.65 -3.08 -11.47
C PRO A 187 12.61 -3.43 -12.62
N GLU A 188 13.76 -4.05 -12.32
CA GLU A 188 14.72 -4.57 -13.30
C GLU A 188 14.19 -5.78 -14.10
N GLU A 189 13.23 -6.52 -13.57
CA GLU A 189 12.58 -7.67 -14.22
C GLU A 189 11.37 -7.25 -15.08
N LEU A 190 10.94 -5.98 -15.01
CA LEU A 190 9.83 -5.48 -15.81
C LEU A 190 10.11 -5.64 -17.32
N PRO A 191 9.08 -5.95 -18.13
CA PRO A 191 9.23 -6.02 -19.58
C PRO A 191 9.71 -4.70 -20.16
N ILE A 192 10.61 -4.76 -21.13
CA ILE A 192 11.03 -3.57 -21.89
C ILE A 192 9.87 -3.16 -22.81
N ILE A 193 9.38 -1.93 -22.65
CA ILE A 193 8.36 -1.32 -23.50
C ILE A 193 9.00 -0.90 -24.83
N ALA A 194 10.11 -0.17 -24.76
CA ALA A 194 10.80 0.39 -25.92
C ALA A 194 12.31 0.55 -25.67
N PRO A 195 13.14 0.66 -26.72
CA PRO A 195 14.57 0.96 -26.56
C PRO A 195 14.81 2.25 -25.76
N PRO A 196 15.76 2.28 -24.82
CA PRO A 196 15.98 3.43 -23.93
C PRO A 196 16.42 4.71 -24.64
N ASP A 197 16.99 4.59 -25.84
CA ASP A 197 17.42 5.70 -26.68
C ASP A 197 16.30 6.27 -27.57
N ARG A 198 15.10 5.70 -27.52
CA ARG A 198 13.94 6.18 -28.29
C ARG A 198 13.60 7.62 -27.88
N LYS A 199 13.61 8.50 -28.87
CA LYS A 199 13.26 9.91 -28.68
C LYS A 199 11.74 10.08 -28.57
N LEU A 200 11.31 10.67 -27.46
CA LEU A 200 9.92 11.03 -27.21
C LEU A 200 9.82 12.57 -27.14
N PRO A 201 9.37 13.24 -28.21
CA PRO A 201 9.30 14.70 -28.24
C PRO A 201 8.24 15.25 -27.27
N ARG A 202 8.45 16.46 -26.75
CA ARG A 202 7.46 17.15 -25.90
C ARG A 202 6.10 17.28 -26.59
N LEU A 203 5.02 17.11 -25.83
CA LEU A 203 3.65 17.42 -26.24
C LEU A 203 3.21 18.77 -25.67
N SER A 204 3.19 19.82 -26.52
CA SER A 204 2.87 21.19 -26.07
C SER A 204 1.37 21.53 -26.01
N LYS A 205 0.50 20.69 -26.59
CA LYS A 205 -0.96 20.89 -26.57
C LYS A 205 -1.60 19.66 -25.97
N VAL A 206 -1.75 19.71 -24.65
CA VAL A 206 -2.21 18.57 -23.86
C VAL A 206 -3.73 18.51 -23.90
N ARG A 207 -4.24 17.42 -24.45
CA ARG A 207 -5.61 16.93 -24.37
C ARG A 207 -5.53 15.41 -24.33
N TYR A 208 -6.55 14.76 -23.82
CA TYR A 208 -6.53 13.29 -23.77
C TYR A 208 -6.40 12.66 -25.16
N ASP A 209 -7.12 13.17 -26.16
CA ASP A 209 -7.08 12.62 -27.51
C ASP A 209 -5.71 12.84 -28.19
N THR A 210 -5.05 13.97 -27.95
CA THR A 210 -3.70 14.24 -28.46
C THR A 210 -2.65 13.39 -27.76
N LEU A 211 -2.76 13.21 -26.43
CA LEU A 211 -1.89 12.32 -25.66
C LEU A 211 -2.04 10.87 -26.12
N HIS A 212 -3.26 10.38 -26.28
CA HIS A 212 -3.52 9.01 -26.73
C HIS A 212 -2.97 8.77 -28.16
N LYS A 213 -3.19 9.71 -29.08
CA LYS A 213 -2.61 9.65 -30.44
C LYS A 213 -1.08 9.70 -30.40
N TYR A 214 -0.51 10.52 -29.52
CA TYR A 214 0.93 10.64 -29.33
C TYR A 214 1.54 9.31 -28.87
N LEU A 215 0.99 8.69 -27.82
CA LEU A 215 1.48 7.42 -27.28
C LEU A 215 1.39 6.32 -28.34
N LYS A 216 0.28 6.23 -29.08
CA LYS A 216 0.14 5.27 -30.17
C LYS A 216 1.16 5.46 -31.30
N ALA A 217 1.56 6.70 -31.58
CA ALA A 217 2.51 7.02 -32.64
C ALA A 217 3.97 6.77 -32.23
N HIS A 218 4.33 7.04 -30.97
CA HIS A 218 5.70 7.02 -30.49
C HIS A 218 6.06 5.79 -29.64
N LEU A 219 5.06 5.13 -29.04
CA LEU A 219 5.17 3.94 -28.19
C LEU A 219 4.06 2.93 -28.52
N PRO A 220 4.00 2.39 -29.75
CA PRO A 220 2.98 1.43 -30.14
C PRO A 220 3.03 0.10 -29.34
N GLU A 221 4.15 -0.18 -28.67
CA GLU A 221 4.31 -1.33 -27.77
C GLU A 221 3.49 -1.19 -26.48
N LEU A 222 3.25 0.05 -26.03
CA LEU A 222 2.33 0.35 -24.94
C LEU A 222 0.90 0.34 -25.47
N ARG A 223 0.28 -0.85 -25.46
CA ARG A 223 -1.02 -1.10 -26.08
C ARG A 223 -2.18 -0.46 -25.32
N ASP A 224 -2.05 -0.38 -24.01
CA ASP A 224 -3.06 0.14 -23.10
C ASP A 224 -2.37 1.02 -22.05
N VAL A 225 -3.01 2.12 -21.68
CA VAL A 225 -2.56 3.00 -20.59
C VAL A 225 -3.08 2.53 -19.23
N GLY A 226 -4.01 1.56 -19.19
CA GLY A 226 -4.55 0.99 -17.96
C GLY A 226 -5.81 1.72 -17.47
N ALA A 227 -6.63 1.00 -16.69
CA ALA A 227 -7.93 1.48 -16.21
C ALA A 227 -7.84 2.67 -15.24
N ASP A 228 -6.76 2.74 -14.46
CA ASP A 228 -6.53 3.78 -13.45
C ASP A 228 -5.77 5.00 -14.00
N PHE A 229 -5.49 5.01 -15.31
CA PHE A 229 -4.93 6.20 -15.96
C PHE A 229 -5.94 7.35 -15.91
N PRO A 230 -5.50 8.62 -15.71
CA PRO A 230 -6.43 9.75 -15.62
C PRO A 230 -7.41 9.82 -16.79
N SER A 231 -8.70 9.97 -16.47
CA SER A 231 -9.77 10.08 -17.47
C SER A 231 -9.59 11.32 -18.36
N PRO A 232 -10.28 11.39 -19.52
CA PRO A 232 -10.25 12.58 -20.36
C PRO A 232 -10.58 13.88 -19.61
N GLU A 233 -11.64 13.84 -18.80
CA GLU A 233 -12.08 14.96 -17.97
C GLU A 233 -10.99 15.33 -16.96
N ARG A 234 -10.35 14.33 -16.37
CA ARG A 234 -9.27 14.55 -15.40
C ARG A 234 -8.04 15.19 -16.05
N ILE A 235 -7.63 14.75 -17.24
CA ILE A 235 -6.51 15.37 -17.97
C ILE A 235 -6.81 16.83 -18.30
N ASP A 236 -8.04 17.14 -18.70
CA ASP A 236 -8.46 18.51 -18.99
C ASP A 236 -8.49 19.37 -17.70
N GLU A 237 -9.01 18.84 -16.58
CA GLU A 237 -8.98 19.51 -15.28
C GLU A 237 -7.57 19.86 -14.81
N LEU A 238 -6.60 18.96 -15.03
CA LEU A 238 -5.22 19.15 -14.60
C LEU A 238 -4.54 20.32 -15.32
N SER A 239 -5.03 20.74 -16.50
CA SER A 239 -4.58 21.95 -17.21
C SER A 239 -3.05 22.01 -17.41
N PHE A 240 -2.48 20.92 -17.94
CA PHE A 240 -1.05 20.84 -18.23
C PHE A 240 -0.59 21.88 -19.27
N ASP A 241 0.51 22.57 -18.97
CA ASP A 241 1.15 23.47 -19.94
C ASP A 241 1.79 22.69 -21.10
N HIS A 242 2.42 21.56 -20.76
CA HIS A 242 3.00 20.59 -21.69
C HIS A 242 3.25 19.27 -20.97
N LEU A 243 3.49 18.20 -21.74
CA LEU A 243 3.99 16.93 -21.22
C LEU A 243 5.35 16.60 -21.85
N ASP A 244 6.29 16.23 -21.00
CA ASP A 244 7.53 15.60 -21.35
C ASP A 244 7.48 14.10 -21.01
N PHE A 245 8.34 13.33 -21.67
CA PHE A 245 8.33 11.87 -21.62
C PHE A 245 9.74 11.36 -21.40
N ARG A 246 9.90 10.33 -20.57
CA ARG A 246 11.18 9.65 -20.37
C ARG A 246 10.99 8.15 -20.24
N LEU A 247 11.82 7.40 -20.94
CA LEU A 247 11.94 5.95 -20.75
C LEU A 247 12.97 5.69 -19.65
N LEU A 248 12.53 5.05 -18.57
CA LEU A 248 13.31 4.76 -17.37
C LEU A 248 13.69 3.28 -17.31
N GLY A 249 14.69 2.94 -16.50
CA GLY A 249 15.06 1.55 -16.23
C GLY A 249 15.50 0.78 -17.47
N GLY A 250 16.14 1.46 -18.42
CA GLY A 250 16.51 0.86 -19.70
C GLY A 250 15.31 0.59 -20.63
N GLY A 251 14.23 1.38 -20.52
CA GLY A 251 13.07 1.28 -21.39
C GLY A 251 11.90 0.45 -20.84
N ARG A 252 11.93 0.13 -19.55
CA ARG A 252 10.94 -0.73 -18.87
C ARG A 252 9.72 0.04 -18.37
N MET A 253 9.86 1.35 -18.21
CA MET A 253 8.79 2.20 -17.70
C MET A 253 8.83 3.55 -18.41
N LEU A 254 7.64 4.06 -18.70
CA LEU A 254 7.43 5.40 -19.22
C LEU A 254 7.08 6.32 -18.05
N LEU A 255 7.86 7.37 -17.88
CA LEU A 255 7.47 8.52 -17.07
C LEU A 255 6.87 9.59 -17.99
N ILE A 256 5.61 9.93 -17.75
CA ILE A 256 4.94 11.11 -18.32
C ILE A 256 4.91 12.16 -17.23
N TYR A 257 5.41 13.36 -17.51
CA TYR A 257 5.45 14.43 -16.51
C TYR A 257 5.24 15.80 -17.13
N GLY A 258 4.68 16.72 -16.36
CA GLY A 258 4.43 18.08 -16.83
C GLY A 258 3.99 19.03 -15.72
N PRO A 259 4.28 20.33 -15.89
CA PRO A 259 3.78 21.36 -14.99
C PRO A 259 2.33 21.73 -15.28
N THR A 260 1.67 22.21 -14.24
CA THR A 260 0.32 22.78 -14.20
C THR A 260 0.37 24.14 -13.48
N ASP A 261 -0.76 24.82 -13.41
CA ASP A 261 -0.91 26.07 -12.65
C ASP A 261 -0.70 25.91 -11.13
N ARG A 262 -0.73 24.67 -10.62
CA ARG A 262 -0.64 24.34 -9.20
C ARG A 262 0.63 23.57 -8.81
N GLY A 263 1.35 23.01 -9.78
CA GLY A 263 2.55 22.24 -9.48
C GLY A 263 3.04 21.37 -10.63
N ALA A 264 3.61 20.21 -10.31
CA ALA A 264 4.03 19.21 -11.28
C ALA A 264 3.36 17.87 -11.00
N HIS A 265 2.85 17.24 -12.06
CA HIS A 265 2.41 15.85 -12.00
C HIS A 265 3.40 14.94 -12.72
N LEU A 266 3.63 13.77 -12.14
CA LEU A 266 4.40 12.68 -12.68
C LEU A 266 3.52 11.44 -12.71
N MET A 267 3.56 10.68 -13.79
CA MET A 267 2.76 9.47 -14.03
C MET A 267 3.66 8.37 -14.58
N TRP A 268 3.68 7.22 -13.93
CA TRP A 268 4.48 6.06 -14.33
C TRP A 268 3.60 5.03 -15.00
N LEU A 269 4.06 4.52 -16.14
CA LEU A 269 3.41 3.43 -16.87
C LEU A 269 4.44 2.34 -17.17
N ASP A 270 4.13 1.09 -16.83
CA ASP A 270 4.87 -0.09 -17.28
C ASP A 270 4.18 -0.71 -18.51
N ALA A 271 4.61 -1.90 -18.93
CA ALA A 271 4.03 -2.59 -20.09
C ALA A 271 2.55 -2.99 -19.91
N SER A 272 2.05 -3.03 -18.68
CA SER A 272 0.64 -3.30 -18.33
C SER A 272 -0.22 -2.04 -18.27
N GLY A 273 0.39 -0.86 -18.28
CA GLY A 273 -0.28 0.44 -18.20
C GLY A 273 0.14 1.22 -16.97
N PHE A 274 -0.77 2.05 -16.45
CA PHE A 274 -0.53 2.98 -15.35
C PHE A 274 -0.23 2.26 -14.03
N CYS A 275 0.88 2.64 -13.40
CA CYS A 275 1.35 2.08 -12.13
C CYS A 275 1.16 3.05 -10.96
N GLY A 276 1.13 4.35 -11.23
CA GLY A 276 1.01 5.35 -10.18
C GLY A 276 1.35 6.76 -10.63
N SER A 277 1.12 7.70 -9.73
CA SER A 277 1.42 9.12 -9.96
C SER A 277 1.93 9.81 -8.71
N ALA A 278 2.60 10.93 -8.90
CA ALA A 278 3.02 11.85 -7.86
C ALA A 278 2.58 13.25 -8.24
N TYR A 279 2.20 14.04 -7.24
CA TYR A 279 1.94 15.46 -7.39
C TYR A 279 2.83 16.22 -6.41
N TYR A 280 3.52 17.22 -6.93
CA TYR A 280 4.30 18.14 -6.12
C TYR A 280 3.75 19.55 -6.31
N PRO A 281 3.24 20.20 -5.25
CA PRO A 281 2.87 21.60 -5.33
C PRO A 281 4.12 22.43 -5.64
N ALA A 282 4.00 23.36 -6.58
CA ALA A 282 5.11 24.20 -6.98
C ALA A 282 4.62 25.55 -7.50
N ASP A 283 5.46 26.56 -7.38
CA ASP A 283 5.28 27.83 -8.07
C ASP A 283 5.37 27.61 -9.58
N ALA A 284 4.64 28.41 -10.37
CA ALA A 284 4.71 28.33 -11.83
C ALA A 284 6.11 28.66 -12.40
N PHE A 285 6.94 29.39 -11.63
CA PHE A 285 8.29 29.74 -12.03
C PHE A 285 9.26 29.70 -10.83
N PRO A 286 10.49 29.14 -10.98
CA PRO A 286 11.00 28.42 -12.16
C PRO A 286 10.25 27.11 -12.43
N ALA A 287 10.18 26.74 -13.71
CA ALA A 287 9.51 25.51 -14.13
C ALA A 287 10.17 24.27 -13.49
N PRO A 288 9.38 23.30 -13.00
CA PRO A 288 9.88 22.04 -12.45
C PRO A 288 10.81 21.30 -13.43
N VAL A 289 11.89 20.73 -12.90
CA VAL A 289 12.89 19.98 -13.66
C VAL A 289 12.95 18.56 -13.12
N VAL A 290 12.84 17.58 -14.03
CA VAL A 290 12.93 16.16 -13.71
C VAL A 290 14.20 15.56 -14.31
N GLN A 291 15.08 14.99 -13.48
CA GLN A 291 16.36 14.40 -13.88
C GLN A 291 16.45 12.95 -13.41
N GLU A 292 17.10 12.10 -14.21
CA GLU A 292 17.44 10.74 -13.84
C GLU A 292 18.92 10.70 -13.41
N ARG A 293 19.21 10.01 -12.32
CA ARG A 293 20.58 9.75 -11.85
C ARG A 293 20.70 8.32 -11.34
N GLY A 294 21.18 7.44 -12.22
CA GLY A 294 21.21 6.00 -11.96
C GLY A 294 19.81 5.52 -11.63
N ASP A 295 19.66 4.96 -10.43
CA ASP A 295 18.43 4.30 -10.00
C ASP A 295 17.37 5.29 -9.47
N LYS A 296 17.66 6.60 -9.54
CA LYS A 296 16.89 7.66 -8.90
C LYS A 296 16.34 8.67 -9.89
N LEU A 297 15.18 9.23 -9.55
CA LEU A 297 14.59 10.38 -10.16
C LEU A 297 14.69 11.57 -9.18
N LEU A 298 15.24 12.69 -9.66
CA LEU A 298 15.26 13.95 -8.94
C LEU A 298 14.25 14.91 -9.55
N VAL A 299 13.34 15.41 -8.72
CA VAL A 299 12.36 16.44 -9.08
C VAL A 299 12.75 17.73 -8.37
N SER A 300 13.23 18.70 -9.12
CA SER A 300 13.61 20.02 -8.61
C SER A 300 12.54 21.04 -8.96
N LEU A 301 12.02 21.76 -7.97
CA LEU A 301 10.92 22.70 -8.12
C LEU A 301 11.04 23.85 -7.11
N SER A 302 10.27 24.92 -7.30
CA SER A 302 10.17 26.03 -6.34
C SER A 302 8.87 25.94 -5.56
N VAL A 303 8.91 26.13 -4.25
CA VAL A 303 7.73 26.25 -3.39
C VAL A 303 7.86 27.54 -2.59
N LEU A 304 6.93 28.48 -2.76
CA LEU A 304 6.96 29.77 -2.08
C LEU A 304 8.30 30.51 -2.28
N GLY A 305 8.84 30.44 -3.50
CA GLY A 305 10.12 31.03 -3.90
C GLY A 305 11.36 30.30 -3.40
N SER A 306 11.20 29.16 -2.72
CA SER A 306 12.31 28.35 -2.21
C SER A 306 12.53 27.11 -3.07
N ALA A 307 13.76 26.88 -3.51
CA ALA A 307 14.10 25.69 -4.27
C ALA A 307 14.04 24.44 -3.37
N GLN A 308 13.33 23.41 -3.84
CA GLN A 308 13.25 22.10 -3.21
C GLN A 308 13.65 21.01 -4.21
N THR A 309 14.19 19.90 -3.69
CA THR A 309 14.52 18.73 -4.49
C THR A 309 13.96 17.50 -3.80
N HIS A 310 13.10 16.78 -4.51
CA HIS A 310 12.58 15.48 -4.10
C HIS A 310 13.35 14.38 -4.83
N GLU A 311 13.78 13.38 -4.09
CA GLU A 311 14.48 12.22 -4.60
C GLU A 311 13.58 10.99 -4.41
N MET A 312 13.40 10.20 -5.48
CA MET A 312 12.65 8.95 -5.43
C MET A 312 13.30 7.92 -6.36
N LEU A 313 12.86 6.66 -6.26
CA LEU A 313 13.31 5.61 -7.17
C LEU A 313 12.68 5.82 -8.55
N TRP A 314 13.37 5.41 -9.62
CA TRP A 314 12.87 5.67 -10.98
C TRP A 314 11.54 4.97 -11.26
N TRP A 315 11.22 3.89 -10.55
CA TRP A 315 9.97 3.14 -10.71
C TRP A 315 8.78 3.71 -9.91
N GLY A 316 8.89 4.95 -9.43
CA GLY A 316 7.78 5.69 -8.84
C GLY A 316 8.02 6.11 -7.39
N PRO A 317 7.15 6.99 -6.88
CA PRO A 317 7.17 7.39 -5.49
C PRO A 317 6.93 6.18 -4.60
N THR A 318 7.72 6.08 -3.55
CA THR A 318 7.54 5.13 -2.45
C THR A 318 6.39 5.57 -1.53
N GLY A 319 5.28 6.08 -2.06
CA GLY A 319 4.19 6.68 -1.26
C GLY A 319 4.60 7.99 -0.62
#